data_AF-A0A914YE62-F1
#
_entry.id   AF-A0A914YE62-F1
#
_cell.length_a   1.000
_cell.length_b   1.000
_cell.length_c   1.000
_cell.angle_alpha   90.00
_cell.angle_beta   90.00
_cell.angle_gamma   90.00
#
_symmetry.space_group_name_H-M   'P 1'
#
loop_
_entity.id
_entity.type
_entity.pdbx_description
1 polymer ?
#
loop_
_entity_poly.entity_id
_entity_poly.type
_entity_poly.pdbx_seq_one_letter_code
_entity_poly.pdbx_strand_id
1 'polypeptide(L)'
;MTTIDEHYAAFLHLRQLQVTHRKEEPVISVEAKKALEERKIKLLEAQERKAYKDMTKNVASEKYKKEDEYGQIWKEMNRQGTAVFNTLITVGGAFTFAYYGAPMMVPSLDLTGSVICGLILATIVFIADLYFIMKDM
;
A
#
# COMPACT_ATOMS: atom_id res chain seq x y z
N MET A 1 -5.34 65.14 42.43
CA MET A 1 -4.07 65.07 41.68
C MET A 1 -3.34 63.81 42.12
N THR A 2 -3.96 62.65 41.90
CA THR A 2 -3.57 61.36 42.52
C THR A 2 -3.88 60.15 41.63
N THR A 3 -4.84 60.25 40.71
CA THR A 3 -5.20 59.16 39.78
C THR A 3 -4.29 59.07 38.55
N ILE A 4 -3.67 60.16 38.10
CA ILE A 4 -2.79 60.14 36.92
C ILE A 4 -1.44 59.46 37.22
N ASP A 5 -0.95 59.58 38.46
CA ASP A 5 0.32 58.97 38.90
C ASP A 5 0.23 57.44 38.97
N GLU A 6 -0.88 56.89 39.46
CA GLU A 6 -1.12 55.44 39.50
C GLU A 6 -1.16 54.81 38.11
N HIS A 7 -1.78 55.49 37.15
CA HIS A 7 -1.81 55.01 35.76
C HIS A 7 -0.44 55.06 35.11
N TYR A 8 0.40 56.05 35.43
CA TYR A 8 1.77 56.13 34.92
C TYR A 8 2.67 55.05 35.55
N ALA A 9 2.51 54.81 36.86
CA ALA A 9 3.20 53.73 37.56
C ALA A 9 2.81 52.35 37.00
N ALA A 10 1.52 52.11 36.76
CA ALA A 10 1.04 50.88 36.13
C ALA A 10 1.57 50.71 34.70
N PHE A 11 1.59 51.79 33.91
CA PHE A 11 2.12 51.76 32.55
C PHE A 11 3.63 51.47 32.52
N LEU A 12 4.40 52.07 33.43
CA LEU A 12 5.83 51.78 33.58
C LEU A 12 6.06 50.33 34.03
N HIS A 13 5.22 49.79 34.91
CA HIS A 13 5.29 48.39 35.36
C HIS A 13 4.96 47.40 34.22
N LEU A 14 3.95 47.72 33.40
CA LEU A 14 3.62 46.93 32.21
C LEU A 14 4.71 46.99 31.14
N ARG A 15 5.35 48.16 30.97
CA ARG A 15 6.51 48.32 30.09
C ARG A 15 7.70 47.50 30.57
N GLN A 16 7.96 47.47 31.88
CA GLN A 16 8.99 46.63 32.50
C GLN A 16 8.71 45.14 32.24
N LEU A 17 7.47 44.68 32.45
CA LEU A 17 7.06 43.29 32.21
C LEU A 17 7.16 42.86 30.74
N GLN A 18 6.86 43.76 29.79
CA GLN A 18 7.06 43.49 28.36
C GLN A 18 8.54 43.38 27.97
N VAL A 19 9.42 44.09 28.67
CA VAL A 19 10.88 43.97 28.49
C VAL A 19 11.40 42.66 29.08
N THR A 20 10.86 42.21 30.22
CA THR A 20 11.24 40.92 30.84
C THR A 20 10.76 39.70 30.04
N HIS A 21 9.66 39.81 29.29
CA HIS A 21 9.16 38.74 28.41
C HIS A 21 9.76 38.75 26.99
N ARG A 22 10.73 39.63 26.70
CA ARG A 22 11.53 39.52 25.49
C ARG A 22 12.34 38.22 25.58
N LYS A 23 11.88 37.18 24.86
CA LYS A 23 12.54 35.87 24.70
C LYS A 23 14.05 36.03 24.77
N GLU A 24 14.63 35.72 25.92
CA GLU A 24 16.05 35.42 25.98
C GLU A 24 16.24 34.22 25.06
N GLU A 25 16.93 34.45 23.94
CA GLU A 25 17.36 33.34 23.11
C GLU A 25 18.22 32.45 24.00
N PRO A 26 17.86 31.17 24.20
CA PRO A 26 18.72 30.27 24.94
C PRO A 26 20.13 30.33 24.33
N VAL A 27 21.17 30.37 25.16
CA VAL A 27 22.57 30.36 24.73
C VAL A 27 22.87 28.98 24.16
N ILE A 28 22.39 28.76 22.94
CA ILE A 28 22.54 27.55 22.15
C ILE A 28 23.86 27.68 21.42
N SER A 29 24.70 26.62 21.44
CA SER A 29 25.93 26.58 20.66
C SER A 29 25.65 26.89 19.17
N VAL A 30 26.61 27.52 18.49
CA VAL A 30 26.45 27.93 17.07
C VAL A 30 25.99 26.75 16.20
N GLU A 31 26.48 25.55 16.52
CA GLU A 31 26.09 24.29 15.85
C GLU A 31 24.61 23.94 16.08
N ALA A 32 24.10 24.08 17.30
CA ALA A 32 22.71 23.76 17.61
C ALA A 32 21.73 24.83 17.10
N LYS A 33 22.15 26.10 16.93
CA LYS A 33 21.36 27.11 16.21
C LYS A 33 21.24 26.77 14.73
N LYS A 34 22.35 26.39 14.09
CA LYS A 34 22.37 25.94 12.69
C LYS A 34 21.47 24.71 12.46
N ALA A 35 21.56 23.71 13.34
CA ALA A 35 20.69 22.53 13.27
C ALA A 35 19.20 22.85 13.44
N LEU A 36 18.88 23.87 14.26
CA LEU A 36 17.50 24.34 14.44
C LEU A 36 16.97 25.05 13.18
N GLU A 37 17.80 25.86 12.53
CA GLU A 37 17.44 26.55 11.27
C GLU A 37 17.21 25.55 10.13
N GLU A 38 18.08 24.55 9.99
CA GLU A 38 17.90 23.47 9.00
C GLU A 38 16.59 22.70 9.25
N ARG A 39 16.23 22.46 10.51
CA ARG A 39 14.95 21.84 10.86
C ARG A 39 13.76 22.74 10.51
N LYS A 40 13.86 24.05 10.75
CA LYS A 40 12.80 25.01 10.38
C LYS A 40 12.55 25.01 8.88
N ILE A 41 13.62 25.05 8.07
CA ILE A 41 13.52 25.03 6.60
C ILE A 41 12.84 23.75 6.13
N LYS A 42 13.28 22.58 6.62
CA LYS A 42 12.66 21.29 6.29
C LYS A 42 11.18 21.22 6.67
N LEU A 43 10.82 21.78 7.82
CA LEU A 43 9.43 21.82 8.27
C LEU A 43 8.58 22.75 7.39
N LEU A 44 9.13 23.89 6.97
CA LEU A 44 8.45 24.82 6.07
C LEU A 44 8.22 24.17 4.70
N GLU A 45 9.25 23.59 4.10
CA GLU A 45 9.13 22.85 2.84
C GLU A 45 8.13 21.69 2.95
N ALA A 46 8.07 21.01 4.10
CA ALA A 46 7.07 19.97 4.35
C ALA A 46 5.65 20.54 4.45
N GLN A 47 5.46 21.71 5.06
CA GLN A 47 4.17 22.40 5.13
C GLN A 47 3.72 22.90 3.76
N GLU A 48 4.60 23.56 3.01
CA GLU A 48 4.32 24.06 1.67
C GLU A 48 3.96 22.93 0.72
N ARG A 49 4.69 21.80 0.78
CA ARG A 49 4.37 20.60 0.00
C ARG A 49 3.01 20.01 0.39
N LYS A 50 2.64 20.03 1.68
CA LYS A 50 1.29 19.60 2.10
C LYS A 50 0.22 20.54 1.56
N ALA A 51 0.40 21.85 1.68
CA ALA A 51 -0.53 22.84 1.15
C ALA A 51 -0.67 22.72 -0.37
N TYR A 52 0.45 22.56 -1.09
CA TYR A 52 0.45 22.32 -2.53
C TYR A 52 -0.27 21.03 -2.91
N LYS A 53 -0.06 19.95 -2.15
CA LYS A 53 -0.76 18.68 -2.35
C LYS A 53 -2.26 18.80 -2.10
N ASP A 54 -2.69 19.55 -1.08
CA ASP A 54 -4.11 19.81 -0.83
C ASP A 54 -4.75 20.67 -1.93
N MET A 55 -4.04 21.68 -2.43
CA MET A 55 -4.49 22.52 -3.56
C MET A 55 -4.63 21.73 -4.87
N THR A 56 -3.76 20.74 -5.09
CA THR A 56 -3.74 19.93 -6.32
C THR A 56 -4.49 18.61 -6.20
N LYS A 57 -4.93 18.23 -5.00
CA LYS A 57 -5.64 16.97 -4.71
C LYS A 57 -6.86 16.75 -5.61
N ASN A 58 -7.61 17.80 -5.94
CA ASN A 58 -8.81 17.68 -6.76
C ASN A 58 -8.48 17.44 -8.25
N VAL A 59 -7.36 17.98 -8.75
CA VAL A 59 -6.89 17.78 -10.13
C VAL A 59 -6.18 16.42 -10.27
N ALA A 60 -5.47 16.01 -9.23
CA ALA A 60 -4.82 14.71 -9.12
C ALA A 60 -5.84 13.57 -8.97
N SER A 61 -6.90 13.77 -8.17
CA SER A 61 -7.89 12.74 -7.84
C SER A 61 -8.60 12.16 -9.06
N GLU A 62 -8.79 12.91 -10.15
CA GLU A 62 -9.40 12.38 -11.37
C GLU A 62 -8.44 11.50 -12.18
N LYS A 63 -7.13 11.81 -12.18
CA LYS A 63 -6.10 10.96 -12.81
C LYS A 63 -5.82 9.70 -11.99
N TYR A 64 -5.65 9.84 -10.67
CA TYR A 64 -5.36 8.70 -9.79
C TYR A 64 -6.55 7.74 -9.68
N LYS A 65 -7.81 8.21 -9.67
CA LYS A 65 -8.97 7.30 -9.71
C LYS A 65 -8.99 6.41 -10.96
N LYS A 66 -8.59 6.94 -12.12
CA LYS A 66 -8.50 6.14 -13.35
C LYS A 66 -7.31 5.18 -13.32
N GLU A 67 -6.14 5.60 -12.84
CA GLU A 67 -4.98 4.71 -12.67
C GLU A 67 -5.23 3.61 -11.64
N ASP A 68 -5.92 3.92 -10.53
CA ASP A 68 -6.34 2.96 -9.52
C ASP A 68 -7.39 1.98 -10.05
N GLU A 69 -8.32 2.42 -10.93
CA GLU A 69 -9.25 1.50 -11.63
C GLU A 69 -8.50 0.49 -12.50
N TYR A 70 -7.54 0.94 -13.32
CA TYR A 70 -6.73 0.02 -14.12
C TYR A 70 -5.90 -0.92 -13.22
N GLY A 71 -5.28 -0.40 -12.17
CA GLY A 71 -4.51 -1.21 -11.21
C GLY A 71 -5.36 -2.26 -10.48
N GLN A 72 -6.61 -1.92 -10.16
CA GLN A 72 -7.57 -2.85 -9.55
C GLN A 72 -8.03 -3.93 -10.54
N ILE A 73 -8.33 -3.57 -11.79
CA ILE A 73 -8.66 -4.53 -12.85
C ILE A 73 -7.52 -5.52 -13.07
N TRP A 74 -6.27 -5.06 -13.15
CA TRP A 74 -5.10 -5.93 -13.30
C TRP A 74 -4.91 -6.86 -12.09
N LYS A 75 -5.18 -6.37 -10.88
CA LYS A 75 -5.06 -7.16 -9.65
C LYS A 75 -6.13 -8.24 -9.55
N GLU A 76 -7.35 -7.95 -9.97
CA GLU A 76 -8.46 -8.91 -10.03
C GLU A 76 -8.27 -9.94 -11.15
N MET A 77 -7.82 -9.51 -12.33
CA MET A 77 -7.43 -10.40 -13.43
C MET A 77 -6.30 -11.34 -13.03
N ASN A 78 -5.31 -10.86 -12.27
CA ASN A 78 -4.21 -11.71 -11.82
C ASN A 78 -4.72 -12.80 -10.85
N ARG A 79 -5.72 -12.50 -10.02
CA ARG A 79 -6.33 -13.48 -9.11
C ARG A 79 -7.08 -14.58 -9.87
N GLN A 80 -7.92 -14.21 -10.85
CA GLN A 80 -8.65 -15.18 -11.68
C GLN A 80 -7.70 -15.95 -12.61
N GLY A 81 -6.72 -15.27 -13.20
CA GLY A 81 -5.71 -15.89 -14.07
C GLY A 81 -4.85 -16.91 -13.32
N THR A 82 -4.49 -16.62 -12.07
CA THR A 82 -3.73 -17.57 -11.24
C THR A 82 -4.53 -18.84 -10.94
N ALA A 83 -5.85 -18.73 -10.72
CA ALA A 83 -6.71 -19.89 -10.47
C ALA A 83 -6.82 -20.81 -11.71
N VAL A 84 -7.00 -20.21 -12.89
CA VAL A 84 -7.00 -20.96 -14.16
C VAL A 84 -5.65 -21.63 -14.40
N PHE A 85 -4.55 -20.90 -14.19
CA PHE A 85 -3.21 -21.45 -14.37
C PHE A 85 -2.92 -22.62 -13.42
N ASN A 86 -3.31 -22.51 -12.15
CA ASN A 86 -3.18 -23.60 -11.18
C ASN A 86 -3.96 -24.84 -11.63
N THR A 87 -5.19 -24.65 -12.11
CA THR A 87 -6.04 -25.73 -12.64
C THR A 87 -5.41 -26.44 -13.84
N LEU A 88 -4.74 -25.70 -14.72
CA LEU A 88 -4.04 -26.31 -15.85
C LEU A 88 -2.86 -27.18 -15.39
N ILE A 89 -2.13 -26.74 -14.36
CA ILE A 89 -1.01 -27.51 -13.81
C ILE A 89 -1.50 -28.77 -13.11
N THR A 90 -2.54 -28.67 -12.28
CA THR A 90 -3.11 -29.81 -11.53
C THR A 90 -3.71 -30.84 -12.48
N VAL A 91 -4.51 -30.42 -13.46
CA VAL A 91 -5.13 -31.31 -14.45
C VAL A 91 -4.07 -31.94 -15.36
N GLY A 92 -3.08 -31.16 -15.81
CA GLY A 92 -1.96 -31.67 -16.61
C GLY A 92 -1.10 -32.66 -15.82
N GLY A 93 -0.85 -32.39 -14.54
CA GLY A 93 -0.13 -33.27 -13.62
C GLY A 93 -0.90 -34.58 -13.37
N ALA A 94 -2.20 -34.49 -13.13
CA ALA A 94 -3.07 -35.65 -12.95
C ALA A 94 -3.10 -36.54 -14.20
N PHE A 95 -3.24 -35.92 -15.39
CA PHE A 95 -3.20 -36.64 -16.66
C PHE A 95 -1.86 -37.34 -16.88
N THR A 96 -0.74 -36.61 -16.75
CA THR A 96 0.59 -37.19 -16.97
C THR A 96 0.92 -38.27 -15.95
N PHE A 97 0.55 -38.07 -14.69
CA PHE A 97 0.69 -39.09 -13.65
C PHE A 97 -0.08 -40.36 -13.98
N ALA A 98 -1.35 -40.27 -14.38
CA ALA A 98 -2.12 -41.47 -14.74
C ALA A 98 -1.66 -42.09 -16.07
N TYR A 99 -1.25 -41.29 -17.05
CA TYR A 99 -0.72 -41.78 -18.32
C TYR A 99 0.57 -42.58 -18.15
N TYR A 100 1.53 -42.09 -17.36
CA TYR A 100 2.78 -42.83 -17.08
C TYR A 100 2.61 -43.88 -15.98
N GLY A 101 1.69 -43.65 -15.03
CA GLY A 101 1.41 -44.55 -13.90
C GLY A 101 0.63 -45.80 -14.28
N ALA A 102 -0.33 -45.69 -15.19
CA ALA A 102 -1.13 -46.82 -15.65
C ALA A 102 -0.30 -48.00 -16.22
N PRO A 103 0.66 -47.79 -17.14
CA PRO A 103 1.50 -48.89 -17.64
C PRO A 103 2.50 -49.41 -16.60
N MET A 104 2.86 -48.62 -15.59
CA MET A 104 3.67 -49.10 -14.46
C MET A 104 2.91 -50.07 -13.56
N MET A 105 1.59 -49.89 -13.41
CA MET A 105 0.74 -50.79 -12.61
C MET A 105 0.26 -52.00 -13.43
N VAL A 106 -0.05 -51.79 -14.71
CA VAL A 106 -0.54 -52.83 -15.62
C VAL A 106 0.36 -52.86 -16.87
N PRO A 107 1.38 -53.73 -16.90
CA PRO A 107 2.37 -53.76 -17.99
C PRO A 107 1.82 -54.10 -19.37
N SER A 108 0.62 -54.70 -19.44
CA SER A 108 -0.06 -55.05 -20.69
C SER A 108 -0.96 -53.92 -21.24
N LEU A 109 -0.96 -52.75 -20.61
CA LEU A 109 -1.79 -51.63 -21.03
C LEU A 109 -1.17 -50.94 -22.25
N ASP A 110 -1.89 -50.97 -23.36
CA ASP A 110 -1.47 -50.28 -24.59
C ASP A 110 -1.62 -48.74 -24.44
N LEU A 111 -1.00 -47.98 -25.34
CA LEU A 111 -1.00 -46.51 -25.37
C LEU A 111 -2.43 -45.95 -25.14
N THR A 112 -3.41 -46.50 -25.84
CA THR A 112 -4.82 -46.08 -25.77
C THR A 112 -5.39 -46.26 -24.36
N GLY A 113 -5.06 -47.35 -23.66
CA GLY A 113 -5.53 -47.59 -22.30
C GLY A 113 -4.95 -46.58 -21.30
N SER A 114 -3.69 -46.23 -21.47
CA SER A 114 -3.01 -45.21 -20.65
C SER A 114 -3.60 -43.82 -20.87
N VAL A 115 -3.92 -43.47 -22.12
CA VAL A 115 -4.61 -42.20 -22.45
C VAL A 115 -6.00 -42.16 -21.82
N ILE A 116 -6.80 -43.22 -21.92
CA ILE A 116 -8.15 -43.27 -21.35
C ILE A 116 -8.10 -43.14 -19.82
N CYS A 117 -7.19 -43.87 -19.16
CA CYS A 117 -7.00 -43.79 -17.72
C CYS A 117 -6.60 -42.38 -17.28
N GLY A 118 -5.66 -41.77 -18.02
CA GLY A 118 -5.27 -40.38 -17.87
C GLY A 118 -6.44 -39.41 -17.98
N LEU A 119 -7.28 -39.59 -19.00
CA LEU A 119 -8.42 -38.71 -19.29
C LEU A 119 -9.50 -38.81 -18.21
N ILE A 120 -9.79 -40.02 -17.71
CA ILE A 120 -10.74 -40.23 -16.60
C ILE A 120 -10.24 -39.52 -15.34
N LEU A 121 -8.98 -39.74 -14.96
CA LEU A 121 -8.41 -39.15 -13.75
C LEU A 121 -8.32 -37.62 -13.86
N ALA A 122 -7.89 -37.11 -15.02
CA ALA A 122 -7.85 -35.69 -15.31
C ALA A 122 -9.24 -35.03 -15.26
N THR A 123 -10.29 -35.73 -15.72
CA THR A 123 -11.67 -35.23 -15.68
C THR A 123 -12.17 -35.08 -14.24
N ILE A 124 -11.86 -36.03 -13.35
CA ILE A 124 -12.23 -35.94 -11.93
C ILE A 124 -11.57 -34.72 -11.27
N VAL A 125 -10.26 -34.56 -11.50
CA VAL A 125 -9.50 -33.41 -10.96
C VAL A 125 -10.02 -32.10 -11.55
N PHE A 126 -10.29 -32.07 -12.85
CA PHE A 126 -10.84 -30.88 -13.52
C PHE A 126 -12.19 -30.46 -12.93
N ILE A 127 -13.10 -31.41 -12.67
CA ILE A 127 -14.39 -31.11 -12.03
C ILE A 127 -14.19 -30.58 -10.61
N ALA A 128 -13.25 -31.15 -9.85
CA ALA A 128 -12.93 -30.69 -8.50
C ALA A 128 -12.39 -29.25 -8.51
N ASP A 129 -11.44 -28.94 -9.40
CA ASP A 129 -10.85 -27.60 -9.51
C ASP A 129 -11.84 -26.57 -10.09
N LEU A 130 -12.67 -26.97 -11.05
CA LEU A 130 -13.74 -26.13 -11.59
C LEU A 130 -14.76 -25.77 -10.51
N TYR A 131 -15.09 -26.71 -9.62
CA TYR A 131 -15.96 -26.44 -8.47
C TYR A 131 -15.35 -25.37 -7.55
N PHE A 132 -14.06 -25.46 -7.24
CA PHE A 132 -13.37 -24.44 -6.44
C PHE A 132 -13.36 -23.08 -7.12
N ILE A 133 -13.06 -23.01 -8.42
CA ILE A 133 -13.13 -21.74 -9.18
C ILE A 133 -14.53 -21.13 -9.10
N MET A 134 -15.57 -21.93 -9.32
CA MET A 134 -16.95 -21.42 -9.30
C MET A 134 -17.40 -20.97 -7.91
N LYS A 135 -16.83 -21.54 -6.84
CA LYS A 135 -17.20 -21.23 -5.46
C LYS A 135 -16.37 -20.10 -4.85
N ASP A 136 -15.11 -19.96 -5.26
CA ASP A 136 -14.18 -18.94 -4.76
C ASP A 136 -14.28 -17.60 -5.51
N MET A 137 -15.12 -17.52 -6.54
CA MET A 137 -15.54 -16.25 -7.17
C MET A 137 -16.66 -15.56 -6.39
#